data_AF-A0A2E1UW42-F1
#
_entry.id   AF-A0A2E1UW42-F1
#
_cell.length_a   1.000
_cell.length_b   1.000
_cell.length_c   1.000
_cell.angle_alpha   90.00
_cell.angle_beta   90.00
_cell.angle_gamma   90.00
#
_symmetry.space_group_name_H-M   'P 1'
#
loop_
_entity.id
_entity.type
_entity.pdbx_description
1 polymer ?
#
loop_
_entity_poly.entity_id
_entity_poly.type
_entity_poly.pdbx_seq_one_letter_code
_entity_poly.pdbx_strand_id
1 'polypeptide(L)'
;MKRLALHWKIIIGMVLGVLFGVIFSQITWGSIFISNWIKPFGTIFINLLKLIAMPLILGSLIKGVSDLKDISKLSKIGGRTIIIYLCTTVLAV
;
A
#
# COMPACT_ATOMS: atom_id res chain seq x y z
N MET A 1 15.01 -27.08 -4.18
CA MET A 1 14.95 -25.81 -3.41
C MET A 1 13.49 -25.40 -3.25
N LYS A 2 12.90 -25.56 -2.05
CA LYS A 2 11.48 -25.23 -1.81
C LYS A 2 11.26 -23.74 -2.06
N ARG A 3 10.40 -23.39 -3.01
CA ARG A 3 10.05 -21.99 -3.32
C ARG A 3 9.28 -21.41 -2.13
N LEU A 4 9.93 -20.59 -1.31
CA LEU A 4 9.25 -19.82 -0.27
C LEU A 4 8.18 -18.93 -0.91
N ALA A 5 6.99 -18.95 -0.34
CA ALA A 5 5.86 -18.14 -0.79
C ALA A 5 6.17 -16.63 -0.66
N LEU A 6 5.59 -15.81 -1.53
CA LEU A 6 5.94 -14.40 -1.64
C LEU A 6 5.65 -13.60 -0.36
N HIS A 7 4.58 -13.93 0.36
CA HIS A 7 4.26 -13.31 1.65
C HIS A 7 5.36 -13.52 2.70
N TRP A 8 5.97 -14.70 2.75
CA TRP A 8 7.10 -14.97 3.66
C TRP A 8 8.33 -14.14 3.30
N LYS A 9 8.60 -13.93 2.00
CA LYS A 9 9.71 -13.09 1.56
C LYS A 9 9.54 -11.63 1.99
N ILE A 10 8.31 -11.11 1.91
CA ILE A 10 7.99 -9.74 2.34
C ILE A 10 8.16 -9.61 3.87
N ILE A 11 7.64 -10.56 4.64
CA ILE A 11 7.76 -10.55 6.11
C ILE A 11 9.22 -10.58 6.53
N ILE A 12 10.03 -11.49 5.96
CA ILE A 12 11.46 -11.59 6.25
C ILE A 12 12.19 -10.30 5.86
N GLY A 13 11.88 -9.73 4.70
CA GLY A 13 12.46 -8.46 4.26
C GLY A 13 12.12 -7.29 5.20
N MET A 14 10.89 -7.24 5.72
CA MET A 14 10.46 -6.21 6.68
C MET A 14 11.20 -6.35 8.01
N VAL A 15 11.30 -7.57 8.55
CA VAL A 15 12.03 -7.83 9.80
C VAL A 15 13.51 -7.48 9.66
N LEU A 16 14.14 -7.93 8.57
CA LEU A 16 15.54 -7.60 8.29
C LEU A 16 15.75 -6.09 8.11
N GLY A 17 14.85 -5.41 7.39
CA GLY A 17 14.92 -3.97 7.20
C GLY A 17 14.83 -3.18 8.50
N VAL A 18 13.94 -3.59 9.42
CA VAL A 18 13.83 -2.97 10.75
C VAL A 18 15.10 -3.22 11.58
N LEU A 19 15.59 -4.46 11.64
CA LEU A 19 16.82 -4.78 12.37
C LEU A 19 18.01 -3.99 11.84
N PHE A 20 18.17 -3.93 10.52
CA PHE A 20 19.25 -3.19 9.87
C PHE A 20 19.13 -1.68 10.14
N GLY A 21 17.91 -1.13 10.08
CA GLY A 21 17.64 0.27 10.40
C GLY A 21 17.99 0.64 11.85
N VAL A 22 17.64 -0.21 12.81
CA VAL A 22 17.95 0.03 14.24
C VAL A 22 19.46 -0.06 14.50
N ILE A 23 20.15 -1.05 13.94
CA ILE A 23 21.61 -1.22 14.11
C ILE A 23 22.37 -0.01 13.54
N PHE A 24 22.04 0.41 12.32
CA PHE A 24 22.71 1.55 11.68
C PHE A 24 22.30 2.89 12.27
N SER A 25 21.13 2.99 12.91
CA SER A 25 20.73 4.21 13.63
C SER A 25 21.60 4.50 14.86
N GLN A 26 22.28 3.49 15.42
CA GLN A 26 23.19 3.67 16.55
C GLN A 26 24.60 4.15 16.12
N ILE A 27 24.87 4.18 14.81
CA ILE A 27 26.16 4.62 14.24
C ILE A 27 25.98 6.03 13.67
N THR A 28 26.82 6.98 14.06
CA THR A 28 26.73 8.40 13.66
C THR A 28 26.70 8.60 12.14
N TRP A 29 27.37 7.73 11.38
CA TRP A 29 27.39 7.72 9.92
C TRP A 29 26.30 6.86 9.25
N GLY A 30 25.60 6.02 10.02
CA GLY A 30 24.66 5.04 9.47
C GLY A 30 23.39 5.68 8.92
N SER A 31 22.92 6.78 9.52
CA SER A 31 21.78 7.55 9.01
C SER A 31 22.03 8.12 7.60
N ILE A 32 23.24 8.63 7.35
CA ILE A 32 23.66 9.18 6.07
C ILE A 32 23.74 8.08 5.01
N PHE A 33 24.32 6.92 5.37
CA PHE A 33 24.39 5.76 4.48
C PHE A 33 23.00 5.25 4.09
N ILE A 34 22.09 5.10 5.05
CA ILE A 34 20.71 4.67 4.80
C ILE A 34 19.99 5.65 3.89
N SER A 35 20.10 6.95 4.15
CA SER A 35 19.42 7.97 3.34
C SER A 35 19.92 8.02 1.91
N ASN A 36 21.22 7.84 1.68
CA ASN A 36 21.81 7.97 0.35
C ASN A 36 21.76 6.69 -0.47
N TRP A 37 21.84 5.51 0.16
CA TRP A 37 21.94 4.23 -0.55
C TRP A 37 20.69 3.38 -0.43
N ILE A 38 20.03 3.33 0.73
CA ILE A 38 18.86 2.45 0.95
C ILE A 38 17.54 3.14 0.58
N LYS A 39 17.35 4.39 1.00
CA LYS A 39 16.11 5.16 0.75
C LYS A 39 15.77 5.33 -0.74
N PRO A 40 16.72 5.51 -1.68
CA PRO A 40 16.39 5.62 -3.10
C PRO A 40 15.68 4.37 -3.63
N PHE A 41 16.09 3.16 -3.22
CA PHE A 41 15.40 1.92 -3.62
C PHE A 41 13.95 1.88 -3.11
N GLY A 42 13.73 2.29 -1.85
CA GLY A 42 12.37 2.40 -1.30
C GLY A 42 11.53 3.43 -2.07
N THR A 43 12.13 4.57 -2.41
CA THR A 43 11.47 5.61 -3.20
C THR A 43 11.08 5.12 -4.59
N ILE A 44 11.97 4.40 -5.28
CA ILE A 44 11.68 3.79 -6.58
C ILE A 44 10.52 2.80 -6.45
N PHE A 45 10.53 1.94 -5.44
CA PHE A 45 9.44 0.99 -5.19
C PHE A 45 8.09 1.70 -4.99
N ILE A 46 8.04 2.75 -4.16
CA ILE A 46 6.82 3.54 -3.96
C ILE A 46 6.38 4.25 -5.24
N ASN A 47 7.32 4.80 -6.02
CA ASN A 47 7.01 5.45 -7.29
C ASN A 47 6.42 4.47 -8.31
N LEU A 48 6.93 3.23 -8.36
CA LEU A 48 6.36 2.17 -9.20
C LEU A 48 4.94 1.80 -8.77
N LEU A 49 4.68 1.66 -7.47
CA LEU A 49 3.33 1.42 -6.96
C LEU A 49 2.37 2.57 -7.31
N LYS A 50 2.81 3.82 -7.13
CA LYS A 50 2.03 5.01 -7.49
C LYS A 50 1.74 5.09 -8.99
N LEU A 51 2.69 4.72 -9.83
CA LEU A 51 2.54 4.70 -11.30
C LEU A 51 1.43 3.74 -11.73
N ILE A 52 1.33 2.57 -11.10
CA ILE A 52 0.30 1.57 -11.43
C ILE A 52 -1.05 1.93 -10.79
N ALA A 53 -1.04 2.57 -9.62
CA ALA A 53 -2.26 2.89 -8.87
C ALA A 53 -3.22 3.79 -9.67
N MET A 54 -2.71 4.89 -10.24
CA MET A 54 -3.58 5.89 -10.89
C MET A 54 -4.34 5.31 -12.12
N PRO A 55 -3.69 4.65 -13.09
CA PRO A 55 -4.39 4.04 -14.22
C PRO A 55 -5.36 2.94 -13.78
N LEU A 56 -4.97 2.13 -12.79
CA LEU A 56 -5.80 1.02 -12.31
C LEU A 56 -7.06 1.52 -11.61
N ILE A 57 -6.97 2.55 -10.78
CA ILE A 57 -8.12 3.16 -10.10
C ILE A 57 -9.09 3.74 -11.13
N LEU A 58 -8.60 4.53 -12.09
CA LEU A 58 -9.44 5.10 -13.14
C LEU A 58 -10.12 4.01 -13.98
N GLY A 59 -9.36 3.02 -14.45
CA GLY A 59 -9.90 1.91 -15.24
C GLY A 59 -10.94 1.09 -14.47
N SER A 60 -10.66 0.80 -13.19
CA SER A 60 -11.58 0.07 -12.31
C SER A 60 -12.88 0.85 -12.06
N LEU A 61 -12.80 2.17 -11.87
CA LEU A 61 -13.98 3.01 -11.65
C LEU A 61 -14.81 3.14 -12.93
N ILE A 62 -14.19 3.44 -14.07
CA ILE A 62 -14.90 3.56 -15.36
C ILE A 62 -15.61 2.25 -15.70
N LYS A 63 -14.90 1.12 -15.60
CA LYS A 63 -15.48 -0.20 -15.83
C LYS A 63 -16.61 -0.49 -14.84
N GLY A 64 -16.38 -0.24 -13.55
CA GLY A 64 -17.36 -0.51 -12.49
C GLY A 64 -18.65 0.30 -12.65
N VAL A 65 -18.55 1.57 -13.10
CA VAL A 65 -19.72 2.40 -13.39
C VAL A 65 -20.39 2.00 -14.70
N SER A 66 -19.61 1.66 -15.74
CA SER A 66 -20.15 1.24 -17.04
C SER A 66 -20.90 -0.10 -16.98
N ASP A 67 -20.52 -1.01 -16.08
CA ASP A 67 -21.22 -2.29 -15.90
C ASP A 67 -22.59 -2.12 -15.19
N LEU A 68 -22.83 -0.97 -14.55
CA LEU A 68 -24.09 -0.66 -13.87
C LEU A 68 -25.10 -0.04 -14.85
N LYS A 69 -25.99 -0.86 -15.39
CA LYS A 69 -27.11 -0.39 -16.26
C LYS A 69 -28.05 0.61 -15.57
N ASP A 70 -28.22 0.53 -14.25
CA ASP A 70 -29.10 1.41 -13.47
C ASP A 70 -28.30 2.26 -12.48
N ILE A 71 -28.27 3.58 -12.68
CA ILE A 71 -27.62 4.55 -11.78
C ILE A 71 -28.14 4.47 -10.33
N SER A 72 -29.41 4.07 -10.15
CA SER A 72 -29.99 3.85 -8.82
C SER A 72 -29.29 2.75 -8.01
N LYS A 73 -28.70 1.75 -8.67
CA LYS A 73 -27.91 0.69 -7.99
C LYS A 73 -26.57 1.25 -7.49
N LEU A 74 -25.94 2.14 -8.26
CA LEU A 74 -24.71 2.83 -7.84
C LEU A 74 -24.96 3.65 -6.57
N SER A 75 -26.06 4.41 -6.52
CA SER A 75 -26.45 5.20 -5.33
C SER A 75 -26.64 4.34 -4.08
N LYS A 76 -27.32 3.18 -4.21
CA LYS A 76 -27.51 2.23 -3.08
C LYS A 76 -26.20 1.62 -2.59
N ILE A 77 -25.29 1.26 -3.50
CA ILE A 77 -23.97 0.69 -3.16
C ILE A 77 -23.10 1.75 -2.46
N GLY A 78 -23.07 2.97 -3.01
CA GLY A 78 -22.34 4.09 -2.41
C GLY A 78 -22.85 4.42 -1.01
N GLY A 79 -24.17 4.54 -0.83
CA GLY A 79 -24.78 4.82 0.48
C GLY A 79 -24.45 3.78 1.54
N ARG A 80 -24.58 2.47 1.22
CA ARG A 80 -24.19 1.39 2.14
C ARG A 80 -22.71 1.45 2.51
N THR A 81 -21.85 1.74 1.54
CA THR A 81 -20.41 1.83 1.75
C THR A 81 -20.05 2.99 2.69
N ILE A 82 -20.66 4.16 2.50
CA ILE A 82 -20.45 5.34 3.37
C ILE A 82 -20.89 5.02 4.80
N ILE A 83 -22.06 4.42 5.00
CA ILE A 83 -22.56 4.06 6.33
C ILE A 83 -21.58 3.10 7.03
N ILE A 84 -21.11 2.06 6.32
CA ILE A 84 -20.14 1.11 6.87
C ILE A 84 -18.84 1.83 7.28
N TYR A 85 -18.29 2.69 6.42
CA TYR A 85 -17.06 3.43 6.72
C TYR A 85 -17.22 4.39 7.91
N LEU A 86 -18.37 5.06 8.02
CA LEU A 86 -18.66 5.93 9.17
C LEU A 86 -18.77 5.12 10.45
N CYS A 87 -19.53 4.02 10.44
CA CYS A 87 -19.66 3.15 11.61
C CYS A 87 -18.31 2.58 12.05
N THR A 88 -17.49 2.07 11.14
CA THR A 88 -16.18 1.49 11.50
C THR A 88 -15.21 2.56 12.00
N THR A 89 -15.24 3.77 11.44
CA THR A 89 -14.40 4.88 11.91
C THR A 89 -14.80 5.31 13.32
N VAL A 90 -16.10 5.46 13.60
CA VAL A 90 -16.61 5.83 14.93
C VAL A 90 -16.34 4.76 15.98
N LEU A 91 -16.34 3.48 15.60
CA LEU A 91 -15.99 2.38 16.52
C LEU A 91 -14.48 2.27 16.79
N ALA A 92 -13.65 2.73 15.85
CA ALA A 92 -12.19 2.62 15.95
C ALA A 92 -11.53 3.79 16.71
N VAL A 93 -12.18 4.96 16.70
CA VAL A 93 -11.77 6.17 17.46
C VAL A 93 -12.35 6.11 18.87
#